data_AF-A0A4Q3WDW8-F1
#
_entry.id   AF-A0A4Q3WDW8-F1
#
_cell.length_a   1.000
_cell.length_b   1.000
_cell.length_c   1.000
_cell.angle_alpha   90.00
_cell.angle_beta   90.00
_cell.angle_gamma   90.00
#
_symmetry.space_group_name_H-M   'P 1'
#
loop_
_entity.id
_entity.type
_entity.pdbx_description
1 polymer ?
#
loop_
_entity_poly.entity_id
_entity_poly.type
_entity_poly.pdbx_seq_one_letter_code
_entity_poly.pdbx_strand_id
1 'polypeptide(L)'
;MIGVMPLPFGRADMIHLIHAGNRHLYASALTTMHRQRYEHFILERGWNLEASDGGEFDQYDDADAFYLAAFGPNGDVGVSLRLRPTADTSLIADIFPHLVAPTELPIKAPAVFEATRYCAAKAFRGER
;
A
#
# COMPACT_ATOMS: atom_id res chain seq x y z
N MET A 1 22.81 -37.28 6.44
CA MET A 1 21.43 -36.77 6.32
C MET A 1 21.47 -35.29 6.58
N ILE A 2 21.31 -34.48 5.53
CA ILE A 2 21.37 -33.02 5.60
C ILE A 2 20.00 -32.56 6.05
N GLY A 3 19.90 -32.09 7.30
CA GLY A 3 18.68 -31.48 7.81
C GLY A 3 18.45 -30.15 7.12
N VAL A 4 17.31 -30.02 6.44
CA VAL A 4 16.81 -28.73 5.95
C VAL A 4 16.41 -27.94 7.18
N MET A 5 17.20 -26.94 7.57
CA MET A 5 16.78 -25.96 8.57
C MET A 5 15.61 -25.14 7.99
N PRO A 6 14.54 -24.90 8.75
CA PRO A 6 13.54 -23.90 8.35
C PRO A 6 14.20 -22.52 8.40
N LEU A 7 13.94 -21.69 7.38
CA LEU A 7 14.29 -20.27 7.42
C LEU A 7 13.61 -19.65 8.65
N PRO A 8 14.32 -18.89 9.51
CA PRO A 8 13.74 -18.36 10.72
C PRO A 8 12.88 -17.14 10.35
N PHE A 9 11.58 -17.35 10.15
CA PHE A 9 10.64 -16.23 10.07
C PHE A 9 10.34 -15.75 11.50
N GLY A 10 11.21 -14.88 12.01
CA GLY A 10 11.00 -14.12 13.24
C GLY A 10 11.42 -12.69 12.99
N ARG A 11 10.48 -11.74 13.16
CA ARG A 11 10.55 -10.30 12.80
C ARG A 11 10.27 -10.04 11.30
N ALA A 12 9.53 -8.96 11.01
CA ALA A 12 9.24 -8.53 9.64
C ALA A 12 10.53 -7.98 9.01
N ASP A 13 11.40 -8.88 8.56
CA ASP A 13 12.77 -8.53 8.18
C ASP A 13 12.90 -7.97 6.77
N MET A 14 11.84 -8.07 5.96
CA MET A 14 11.86 -7.71 4.54
C MET A 14 10.57 -6.99 4.12
N ILE A 15 10.74 -5.89 3.41
CA ILE A 15 9.66 -5.20 2.69
C ILE A 15 9.74 -5.61 1.23
N HIS A 16 8.66 -6.14 0.70
CA HIS A 16 8.56 -6.54 -0.69
C HIS A 16 8.07 -5.36 -1.51
N LEU A 17 8.75 -5.08 -2.62
CA LEU A 17 8.29 -4.15 -3.65
C LEU A 17 7.46 -4.92 -4.68
N ILE A 18 6.17 -4.61 -4.74
CA ILE A 18 5.20 -5.22 -5.65
C ILE A 18 4.82 -4.20 -6.71
N HIS A 19 4.91 -4.56 -7.99
CA HIS A 19 4.60 -3.69 -9.13
C HIS A 19 4.06 -4.53 -10.29
N ALA A 20 3.67 -3.90 -11.40
CA ALA A 20 3.08 -4.59 -12.56
C ALA A 20 3.82 -5.86 -13.00
N GLY A 21 5.16 -5.84 -13.01
CA GLY A 21 5.99 -6.95 -13.46
C GLY A 21 5.96 -8.19 -12.55
N ASN A 22 5.65 -8.04 -11.26
CA ASN A 22 5.68 -9.16 -10.30
C ASN A 22 4.37 -9.36 -9.52
N ARG A 23 3.36 -8.48 -9.66
CA ARG A 23 2.11 -8.53 -8.87
C ARG A 23 1.34 -9.84 -8.98
N HIS A 24 1.53 -10.60 -10.08
CA HIS A 24 0.95 -11.93 -10.26
C HIS A 24 1.44 -12.94 -9.21
N LEU A 25 2.64 -12.76 -8.65
CA LEU A 25 3.18 -13.57 -7.55
C LEU A 25 2.56 -13.22 -6.19
N TYR A 26 1.84 -12.10 -6.11
CA TYR A 26 1.33 -11.51 -4.88
C TYR A 26 -0.20 -11.35 -4.87
N ALA A 27 -0.93 -12.05 -5.76
CA ALA A 27 -2.37 -11.86 -5.92
C ALA A 27 -3.15 -11.95 -4.59
N SER A 28 -2.88 -12.98 -3.78
CA SER A 28 -3.53 -13.12 -2.46
C SER A 28 -3.14 -12.00 -1.49
N ALA A 29 -1.88 -11.56 -1.51
CA ALA A 29 -1.40 -10.50 -0.63
C ALA A 29 -2.05 -9.14 -0.99
N LEU A 30 -2.18 -8.84 -2.29
CA LEU A 30 -2.84 -7.62 -2.75
C LEU A 30 -4.33 -7.61 -2.38
N THR A 31 -5.04 -8.74 -2.57
CA THR A 31 -6.44 -8.86 -2.10
C THR A 31 -6.55 -8.60 -0.60
N THR A 32 -5.67 -9.20 0.21
CA THR A 32 -5.65 -8.97 1.67
C THR A 32 -5.35 -7.51 2.00
N MET A 33 -4.39 -6.88 1.33
CA MET A 33 -4.05 -5.47 1.49
C MET A 33 -5.26 -4.56 1.25
N HIS A 34 -6.01 -4.75 0.15
CA HIS A 34 -7.20 -3.94 -0.14
C HIS A 34 -8.33 -4.15 0.88
N ARG A 35 -8.50 -5.36 1.41
CA ARG A 35 -9.42 -5.63 2.52
C ARG A 35 -9.01 -4.91 3.81
N GLN A 36 -7.71 -4.93 4.13
CA GLN A 36 -7.18 -4.19 5.30
C GLN A 36 -7.38 -2.68 5.15
N ARG A 37 -7.24 -2.14 3.93
CA ARG A 37 -7.55 -0.74 3.62
C ARG A 37 -9.03 -0.42 3.86
N TYR A 38 -9.94 -1.30 3.42
CA TYR A 38 -11.37 -1.17 3.69
C TYR A 38 -11.67 -1.13 5.19
N GLU A 39 -11.14 -2.09 5.94
CA GLU A 39 -11.28 -2.13 7.40
C GLU A 39 -10.76 -0.85 8.05
N HIS A 40 -9.56 -0.39 7.67
CA HIS A 40 -8.94 0.76 8.33
C HIS A 40 -9.54 2.10 7.93
N PHE A 41 -9.66 2.39 6.63
CA PHE A 41 -10.07 3.71 6.15
C PHE A 41 -11.58 3.90 6.21
N ILE A 42 -12.36 2.87 5.88
CA ILE A 42 -13.82 2.99 5.82
C ILE A 42 -14.43 2.61 7.16
N LEU A 43 -14.19 1.39 7.67
CA LEU A 43 -14.86 0.93 8.89
C LEU A 43 -14.33 1.63 10.16
N GLU A 44 -13.01 1.73 10.33
CA GLU A 44 -12.43 2.31 11.56
C GLU A 44 -12.37 3.83 11.54
N ARG A 45 -12.01 4.44 10.40
CA ARG A 45 -11.88 5.91 10.27
C ARG A 45 -13.14 6.61 9.78
N GLY A 46 -14.13 5.86 9.26
CA GLY A 46 -15.37 6.44 8.75
C GLY A 46 -15.21 7.28 7.49
N TRP A 47 -14.14 7.07 6.71
CA TRP A 47 -13.95 7.83 5.48
C TRP A 47 -14.95 7.37 4.41
N ASN A 48 -15.55 8.34 3.73
CA ASN A 48 -16.47 8.09 2.61
C ASN A 48 -15.66 7.80 1.34
N LEU A 49 -15.23 6.55 1.17
CA LEU A 49 -14.45 6.07 0.03
C LEU A 49 -15.20 4.95 -0.70
N GLU A 50 -14.82 4.70 -1.95
CA GLU A 50 -15.35 3.60 -2.73
C GLU A 50 -14.81 2.25 -2.23
N ALA A 51 -15.65 1.23 -2.33
CA ALA A 51 -15.29 -0.14 -2.01
C ALA A 51 -15.88 -1.09 -3.04
N SER A 52 -15.13 -2.14 -3.38
CA SER A 52 -15.56 -3.21 -4.28
C SER A 52 -15.03 -4.55 -3.78
N ASP A 53 -15.84 -5.59 -3.87
CA ASP A 53 -15.50 -6.97 -3.45
C ASP A 53 -14.89 -7.07 -2.03
N GLY A 54 -15.32 -6.16 -1.13
CA GLY A 54 -14.86 -6.08 0.25
C GLY A 54 -13.49 -5.43 0.44
N GLY A 55 -12.92 -4.81 -0.60
CA GLY A 55 -11.68 -4.02 -0.53
C GLY A 55 -11.90 -2.55 -0.87
N GLU A 56 -10.97 -1.69 -0.43
CA GLU A 56 -10.92 -0.27 -0.81
C GLU A 56 -9.93 -0.09 -1.96
N PHE A 57 -10.41 0.55 -3.03
CA PHE A 57 -9.70 0.84 -4.27
C PHE A 57 -10.01 2.26 -4.69
N ASP A 58 -9.04 2.94 -5.29
CA ASP A 58 -9.26 4.23 -5.96
C ASP A 58 -8.60 4.24 -7.35
N GLN A 59 -8.74 5.35 -8.08
CA GLN A 59 -8.23 5.48 -9.45
C GLN A 59 -6.70 5.37 -9.57
N TYR A 60 -5.97 5.44 -8.46
CA TYR A 60 -4.51 5.34 -8.43
C TYR A 60 -4.02 3.92 -8.09
N ASP A 61 -4.93 2.94 -7.94
CA ASP A 61 -4.62 1.51 -7.85
C ASP A 61 -4.51 0.85 -9.24
N ASP A 62 -3.67 1.43 -10.10
CA ASP A 62 -3.54 1.06 -11.51
C ASP A 62 -2.30 0.18 -11.79
N ALA A 63 -1.81 0.19 -13.04
CA ALA A 63 -0.62 -0.54 -13.45
C ALA A 63 0.69 0.16 -13.03
N ASP A 64 0.66 1.47 -12.80
CA ASP A 64 1.82 2.28 -12.41
C ASP A 64 1.99 2.37 -10.88
N ALA A 65 1.03 1.85 -10.13
CA ALA A 65 1.12 1.67 -8.69
C ALA A 65 2.18 0.63 -8.29
N PHE A 66 3.03 1.04 -7.36
CA PHE A 66 3.93 0.18 -6.61
C PHE A 66 3.39 0.03 -5.19
N TYR A 67 3.44 -1.17 -4.64
CA TYR A 67 3.08 -1.44 -3.25
C TYR A 67 4.30 -1.95 -2.49
N LEU A 68 4.61 -1.30 -1.38
CA LEU A 68 5.53 -1.82 -0.38
C LEU A 68 4.72 -2.63 0.62
N ALA A 69 5.02 -3.91 0.79
CA ALA A 69 4.34 -4.79 1.72
C ALA A 69 5.33 -5.48 2.67
N ALA A 70 5.13 -5.32 3.97
CA ALA A 70 5.83 -6.07 5.00
C ALA A 70 4.97 -7.25 5.44
N PHE A 71 5.58 -8.43 5.58
CA PHE A 71 4.89 -9.65 5.95
C PHE A 71 5.24 -10.09 7.37
N GLY A 72 4.27 -10.68 8.05
CA GLY A 72 4.47 -11.32 9.34
C GLY A 72 5.07 -12.72 9.23
N PRO A 73 5.40 -13.35 10.38
CA PRO A 73 6.03 -14.67 10.43
C PRO A 73 5.27 -15.78 9.66
N ASN A 74 3.95 -15.67 9.58
CA ASN A 74 3.09 -16.65 8.92
C ASN A 74 2.79 -16.30 7.46
N GLY A 75 3.43 -15.25 6.91
CA GLY A 75 3.16 -14.76 5.55
C GLY A 75 1.95 -13.84 5.43
N ASP A 76 1.35 -13.42 6.55
CA ASP A 76 0.26 -12.44 6.56
C ASP A 76 0.77 -11.05 6.19
N VAL A 77 -0.01 -10.27 5.44
CA VAL A 77 0.31 -8.86 5.15
C VAL A 77 0.18 -8.06 6.44
N GLY A 78 1.30 -7.59 6.97
CA GLY A 78 1.34 -6.83 8.23
C GLY A 78 1.18 -5.34 8.02
N VAL A 79 1.94 -4.77 7.08
CA VAL A 79 1.90 -3.34 6.74
C VAL A 79 1.99 -3.18 5.24
N SER A 80 1.28 -2.20 4.70
CA SER A 80 1.34 -1.81 3.30
C SER A 80 1.45 -0.29 3.11
N LEU A 81 2.06 0.12 2.00
CA LEU A 81 2.12 1.50 1.53
C LEU A 81 2.09 1.49 0.00
N ARG A 82 1.35 2.41 -0.63
CA ARG A 82 1.40 2.62 -2.08
C ARG A 82 2.36 3.76 -2.41
N LEU A 83 3.18 3.54 -3.44
CA LEU A 83 3.96 4.56 -4.14
C LEU A 83 3.45 4.62 -5.59
N ARG A 84 3.21 5.82 -6.12
CA ARG A 84 2.87 5.99 -7.54
C ARG A 84 3.63 7.19 -8.11
N PRO A 85 4.24 7.10 -9.29
CA PRO A 85 4.86 8.25 -9.94
C PRO A 85 3.87 9.40 -10.11
N THR A 86 4.33 10.65 -9.98
CA THR A 86 3.46 11.84 -10.13
C THR A 86 3.42 12.38 -11.57
N ALA A 87 4.04 11.69 -12.52
CA ALA A 87 4.24 12.17 -13.89
C ALA A 87 2.93 12.54 -14.61
N ASP A 88 1.88 11.77 -14.39
CA ASP A 88 0.58 11.88 -15.05
C ASP A 88 -0.52 12.34 -14.07
N THR A 89 -0.72 11.62 -12.98
CA THR A 89 -1.80 11.81 -11.99
C THR A 89 -1.26 11.61 -10.57
N SER A 90 -1.83 12.33 -9.60
CA SER A 90 -1.51 12.17 -8.19
C SER A 90 -2.62 12.72 -7.32
N LEU A 91 -2.76 12.18 -6.11
CA LEU A 91 -3.81 12.58 -5.18
C LEU A 91 -3.70 14.07 -4.82
N ILE A 92 -2.48 14.57 -4.60
CA ILE A 92 -2.24 16.00 -4.36
C ILE A 92 -2.65 16.84 -5.57
N ALA A 93 -2.30 16.45 -6.80
CA ALA A 93 -2.62 17.28 -7.97
C ALA A 93 -4.11 17.29 -8.28
N ASP A 94 -4.77 16.14 -8.13
CA ASP A 94 -6.12 15.94 -8.66
C ASP A 94 -7.23 16.19 -7.62
N ILE A 95 -6.95 15.93 -6.33
CA ILE A 95 -7.94 16.04 -5.25
C ILE A 95 -7.58 17.12 -4.23
N PHE A 96 -6.29 17.28 -3.89
CA PHE A 96 -5.83 18.24 -2.88
C PHE A 96 -4.87 19.33 -3.38
N PRO A 97 -5.11 19.96 -4.56
CA PRO A 97 -4.16 20.93 -5.10
C PRO A 97 -4.04 22.18 -4.21
N HIS A 98 -5.06 22.46 -3.40
CA HIS A 98 -5.08 23.53 -2.42
C HIS A 98 -4.12 23.35 -1.25
N LEU A 99 -3.52 22.17 -1.06
CA LEU A 99 -2.47 21.93 -0.07
C LEU A 99 -1.08 22.35 -0.56
N VAL A 100 -0.93 22.62 -1.86
CA VAL A 100 0.31 23.16 -2.43
C VAL A 100 0.34 24.67 -2.20
N ALA A 101 1.53 25.21 -1.91
CA ALA A 101 1.70 26.64 -1.69
C ALA A 101 1.16 27.43 -2.91
N PRO A 102 0.47 28.58 -2.71
CA PRO A 102 -0.12 29.33 -3.84
C PRO A 102 0.88 29.78 -4.91
N THR A 103 2.18 29.80 -4.59
CA THR A 103 3.27 30.16 -5.49
C THR A 103 3.90 28.96 -6.21
N GLU A 104 3.42 27.75 -5.98
CA GLU A 104 3.97 26.50 -6.51
C GLU A 104 2.91 25.71 -7.27
N LEU A 105 3.37 24.75 -8.08
CA LEU A 105 2.51 23.77 -8.75
C LEU A 105 2.78 22.38 -8.17
N PRO A 106 1.76 21.48 -8.13
CA PRO A 106 1.99 20.08 -7.81
C PRO A 106 3.12 19.50 -8.66
N ILE A 107 4.07 18.83 -8.01
CA ILE A 107 5.24 18.27 -8.70
C ILE A 107 4.79 17.10 -9.58
N LYS A 108 5.01 17.23 -10.89
CA LYS A 108 4.79 16.15 -11.87
C LYS A 108 6.12 15.73 -12.50
N ALA A 109 6.62 14.56 -12.10
CA ALA A 109 7.87 14.03 -12.65
C ALA A 109 7.94 12.49 -12.52
N PRO A 110 8.48 11.77 -13.53
CA PRO A 110 8.62 10.30 -13.46
C PRO A 110 9.51 9.79 -12.32
N ALA A 111 10.44 10.62 -11.84
CA ALA A 111 11.35 10.28 -10.74
C ALA A 111 10.80 10.65 -9.35
N VAL A 112 9.61 11.26 -9.28
CA VAL A 112 8.97 11.67 -8.03
C VAL A 112 7.75 10.79 -7.80
N PHE A 113 7.65 10.23 -6.59
CA PHE A 113 6.58 9.31 -6.21
C PHE A 113 5.75 9.90 -5.08
N GLU A 114 4.43 9.79 -5.19
CA GLU A 114 3.52 10.09 -4.09
C GLU A 114 3.30 8.85 -3.24
N ALA A 115 3.52 8.97 -1.93
CA ALA A 115 3.28 7.92 -0.96
C ALA A 115 1.90 8.06 -0.33
N THR A 116 1.08 7.03 -0.47
CA THR A 116 -0.32 7.03 -0.02
C THR A 116 -0.69 5.69 0.61
N ARG A 117 -1.83 5.64 1.31
CA ARG A 117 -2.42 4.38 1.82
C ARG A 117 -1.47 3.58 2.72
N TYR A 118 -0.74 4.26 3.61
CA TYR A 118 -0.07 3.57 4.72
C TYR A 118 -1.13 2.86 5.57
N CYS A 119 -1.08 1.54 5.64
CA CYS A 119 -2.06 0.74 6.35
C CYS A 119 -1.38 -0.43 7.06
N ALA A 120 -1.51 -0.46 8.39
CA ALA A 120 -1.08 -1.59 9.21
C ALA A 120 -2.30 -2.44 9.57
N ALA A 121 -2.20 -3.75 9.34
CA ALA A 121 -3.16 -4.73 9.79
C ALA A 121 -3.28 -4.66 11.32
N LYS A 122 -4.50 -4.87 11.84
CA LYS A 122 -4.81 -4.66 13.27
C LYS A 122 -3.86 -5.41 14.21
N ALA A 123 -3.51 -6.65 13.87
CA ALA A 123 -2.59 -7.49 14.65
C ALA A 123 -1.13 -7.00 14.67
N PHE A 124 -0.76 -6.06 13.80
CA PHE A 124 0.61 -5.55 13.64
C PHE A 124 0.77 -4.10 14.15
N ARG A 125 -0.28 -3.53 14.76
CA ARG A 125 -0.22 -2.20 15.38
C ARG A 125 0.34 -2.34 16.80
N GLY A 126 1.28 -1.47 17.18
CA GLY A 126 1.75 -1.39 18.56
C GLY A 126 0.65 -0.95 19.53
N GLU A 127 0.86 -1.18 20.82
CA GLU A 127 0.04 -0.56 21.87
C GLU A 127 0.14 0.97 21.74
N ARG A 128 -1.01 1.65 21.82
CA ARG A 128 -1.10 3.11 21.68
C ARG A 128 -0.63 3.82 22.94
#